data_AF-A0A7J5E928-F1
#
_entry.id   AF-A0A7J5E928-F1
#
_cell.length_a   1.000
_cell.length_b   1.000
_cell.length_c   1.000
_cell.angle_alpha   90.00
_cell.angle_beta   90.00
_cell.angle_gamma   90.00
#
_symmetry.space_group_name_H-M   'P 1'
#
loop_
_entity.id
_entity.type
_entity.pdbx_description
1 polymer ?
#
loop_
_entity_poly.entity_id
_entity_poly.type
_entity_poly.pdbx_seq_one_letter_code
_entity_poly.pdbx_strand_id
1 'polypeptide(L)' 'MSNVKKMKIKYVTDKKGKKTEVILKVKDFEELLEDLQDITIVAERRDEQTIAHKDVIKELKQNGVI' A
#
# COMPACT_ATOMS: atom_id res chain seq x y z
N MET A 1 -2.43 6.16 -0.68
CA MET A 1 -2.55 6.53 -2.12
C MET A 1 -1.49 7.57 -2.49
N SER A 2 -0.29 7.06 -2.67
CA SER A 2 0.86 7.69 -3.28
C SER A 2 0.43 8.36 -4.57
N ASN A 3 0.57 9.68 -4.58
CA ASN A 3 0.30 10.44 -5.77
C ASN A 3 1.49 10.29 -6.71
N VAL A 4 1.42 9.30 -7.60
CA VAL A 4 2.50 8.97 -8.54
C VAL A 4 2.97 10.18 -9.35
N LYS A 5 2.08 11.18 -9.56
CA LYS A 5 2.41 12.45 -10.21
C LYS A 5 3.36 13.35 -9.41
N LYS A 6 3.45 13.20 -8.09
CA LYS A 6 4.38 13.98 -7.23
C LYS A 6 5.78 13.37 -7.19
N MET A 7 5.94 12.09 -7.54
CA MET A 7 7.24 11.42 -7.55
C MET A 7 8.08 11.90 -8.73
N LYS A 8 9.37 12.10 -8.49
CA LYS A 8 10.32 12.52 -9.53
C LYS A 8 10.79 11.30 -10.33
N ILE A 9 9.95 10.84 -11.25
CA ILE A 9 10.20 9.66 -12.08
C ILE A 9 11.11 10.03 -13.26
N LYS A 10 12.20 9.28 -13.44
CA LYS A 10 12.97 9.28 -14.68
C LYS A 10 12.64 8.02 -15.48
N TYR A 11 12.76 8.10 -16.80
CA TYR A 11 12.46 6.99 -17.70
C TYR A 11 13.71 6.59 -18.47
N VAL A 12 13.90 5.29 -18.64
CA VAL A 12 14.85 4.72 -19.59
C VAL A 12 14.08 4.40 -20.87
N THR A 13 14.65 4.76 -22.02
CA THR A 13 14.01 4.58 -23.32
C THR A 13 14.87 3.76 -24.26
N ASP A 14 14.23 2.93 -25.09
CA ASP A 14 14.90 2.21 -26.17
C ASP A 14 15.32 3.14 -27.32
N LYS A 15 15.97 2.55 -28.34
CA LYS A 15 16.43 3.28 -29.54
C LYS A 15 15.31 3.94 -30.35
N LYS A 16 14.05 3.52 -30.16
CA LYS A 16 12.86 4.09 -30.81
C LYS A 16 12.17 5.14 -29.92
N GLY A 17 12.73 5.45 -28.75
CA GLY A 17 12.17 6.39 -27.78
C GLY A 17 11.04 5.80 -26.93
N LYS A 18 10.79 4.49 -26.98
CA LYS A 18 9.78 3.85 -26.14
C LYS A 18 10.33 3.69 -24.73
N LYS A 19 9.54 4.12 -23.73
CA LYS A 19 9.87 3.94 -22.31
C LYS A 19 9.79 2.46 -21.95
N THR A 20 10.87 1.91 -21.41
CA THR A 20 11.01 0.49 -21.07
C THR A 20 11.14 0.28 -19.56
N GLU A 21 11.83 1.19 -18.87
CA GLU A 21 12.01 1.13 -17.42
C GLU A 21 11.81 2.51 -16.76
N VAL A 22 11.64 2.50 -15.45
CA VAL A 22 11.54 3.70 -14.60
C VAL A 22 12.67 3.71 -13.57
N ILE A 23 13.18 4.90 -13.27
CA ILE A 23 14.13 5.12 -12.18
C ILE A 23 13.43 6.01 -11.16
N LEU A 24 13.35 5.49 -9.93
CA LEU A 24 12.75 6.13 -8.77
C LEU A 24 13.78 6.22 -7.65
N LYS A 25 13.55 7.12 -6.68
CA LYS A 25 14.26 7.03 -5.41
C LYS A 25 13.78 5.75 -4.71
N VAL A 26 14.68 5.10 -3.97
CA VAL A 26 14.36 3.88 -3.22
C VAL A 26 13.15 4.10 -2.31
N LYS A 27 13.15 5.19 -1.54
CA LYS A 27 12.02 5.56 -0.68
C LYS A 27 10.68 5.65 -1.43
N ASP A 28 10.68 6.26 -2.61
CA ASP A 28 9.47 6.41 -3.44
C ASP A 28 8.98 5.05 -3.94
N PHE A 29 9.89 4.10 -4.20
CA PHE A 29 9.54 2.73 -4.59
C PHE A 29 9.02 1.91 -3.40
N GLU A 30 9.62 2.04 -2.22
CA GLU A 30 9.15 1.37 -0.99
C GLU A 30 7.74 1.83 -0.62
N GLU A 31 7.46 3.13 -0.68
CA GLU A 31 6.12 3.70 -0.43
C GLU A 31 5.07 3.15 -1.41
N LEU A 32 5.45 2.94 -2.68
CA LEU A 32 4.57 2.28 -3.66
C LEU A 32 4.28 0.82 -3.30
N LEU A 33 5.26 0.09 -2.79
CA LEU A 33 5.07 -1.30 -2.38
C LEU A 33 4.15 -1.39 -1.16
N GLU A 34 4.31 -0.49 -0.18
CA GLU A 34 3.43 -0.41 0.99
C GLU A 34 1.98 -0.13 0.59
N ASP A 35 1.73 0.85 -0.29
CA ASP A 35 0.38 1.14 -0.79
C ASP A 35 -0.26 -0.07 -1.50
N LEU A 36 0.50 -0.86 -2.25
CA LEU A 36 0.00 -2.07 -2.91
C LEU A 36 -0.36 -3.15 -1.88
N GLN A 37 0.42 -3.27 -0.80
CA GLN A 37 0.11 -4.16 0.31
C GLN A 37 -1.17 -3.74 1.02
N ASP A 38 -1.34 -2.44 1.31
CA ASP A 38 -2.56 -1.90 1.91
C ASP A 38 -3.81 -2.22 1.08
N ILE A 39 -3.73 -2.03 -0.25
CA ILE A 39 -4.84 -2.35 -1.16
C ILE A 39 -5.14 -3.85 -1.15
N THR A 40 -4.11 -4.69 -1.07
CA THR A 40 -4.27 -6.15 -1.01
C THR A 40 -4.98 -6.55 0.27
N ILE A 41 -4.56 -6.03 1.42
CA ILE A 41 -5.20 -6.27 2.72
C ILE A 41 -6.67 -5.85 2.68
N VAL A 42 -6.98 -4.68 2.12
CA VAL A 42 -8.37 -4.21 1.96
C VAL A 42 -9.19 -5.16 1.08
N ALA A 43 -8.61 -5.68 0.00
CA ALA A 43 -9.30 -6.61 -0.90
C ALA A 43 -9.55 -7.97 -0.23
N GLU A 44 -8.57 -8.52 0.49
CA GLU A 44 -8.69 -9.79 1.23
C GLU A 44 -9.75 -9.72 2.33
N ARG A 45 -9.85 -8.56 3.00
CA ARG A 45 -10.79 -8.34 4.10
C ARG A 45 -12.15 -7.79 3.67
N ARG A 46 -12.38 -7.62 2.36
CA ARG A 46 -13.60 -6.96 1.82
C ARG A 46 -14.89 -7.65 2.25
N ASP A 47 -14.88 -8.98 2.28
CA ASP A 47 -16.04 -9.81 2.60
C ASP A 47 -15.95 -10.44 4.01
N GLU A 48 -14.97 -10.01 4.82
CA GLU A 48 -14.82 -10.45 6.20
C GLU A 48 -16.02 -9.95 7.03
N GLN A 49 -16.56 -10.80 7.90
CA GLN A 49 -17.65 -10.39 8.79
C GLN A 49 -17.19 -9.31 9.75
N THR A 50 -17.97 -8.23 9.86
CA THR A 50 -17.71 -7.19 10.85
C THR A 50 -18.18 -7.65 12.23
N ILE A 51 -17.43 -7.28 13.27
CA ILE A 51 -17.85 -7.43 14.67
C ILE A 51 -18.20 -6.07 15.29
N ALA A 52 -19.04 -6.06 16.33
CA ALA A 52 -19.39 -4.83 17.00
C ALA A 52 -18.18 -4.25 17.75
N HIS A 53 -18.01 -2.94 17.74
CA HIS A 53 -16.89 -2.26 18.41
C HIS A 53 -16.71 -2.66 19.89
N LYS A 54 -17.81 -2.88 20.62
CA LYS A 54 -17.77 -3.33 22.02
C LYS A 54 -17.07 -4.67 22.20
N ASP A 55 -17.20 -5.56 21.21
CA ASP A 55 -16.64 -6.91 21.25
C ASP A 55 -15.13 -6.83 20.94
N VAL A 56 -14.72 -5.97 19.99
CA VAL A 56 -13.30 -5.63 19.75
C VAL A 56 -12.63 -5.14 21.04
N ILE A 57 -13.23 -4.17 21.73
CA ILE A 57 -12.66 -3.60 22.98
C ILE A 57 -12.55 -4.66 24.08
N LYS A 58 -13.54 -5.56 24.17
CA LYS A 58 -13.51 -6.66 25.13
C LYS A 58 -12.34 -7.61 24.85
N GLU A 59 -12.14 -8.00 23.59
CA GLU A 59 -11.01 -8.86 23.18
C GLU A 59 -9.65 -8.20 23.44
N LEU A 60 -9.49 -6.92 23.11
CA LEU A 60 -8.24 -6.20 23.34
C LEU A 60 -7.86 -6.13 24.82
N LYS A 61 -8.83 -5.89 25.72
CA LYS A 61 -8.63 -5.92 27.18
C LYS A 61 -8.28 -7.31 27.68
N GLN A 62 -8.94 -8.34 27.17
CA GLN A 62 -8.65 -9.73 27.53
C GLN A 62 -7.22 -10.14 27.14
N ASN A 63 -6.72 -9.62 26.01
CA ASN A 63 -5.38 -9.87 25.52
C ASN A 63 -4.30 -8.95 26.14
N GLY A 64 -4.69 -8.03 27.03
CA GLY A 64 -3.75 -7.09 27.68
C GLY A 64 -3.08 -6.10 26.73
N VAL A 65 -3.67 -5.88 25.54
CA VAL A 65 -3.18 -4.90 24.56
C VAL A 65 -3.55 -3.48 24.99
N ILE A 66 -4.68 -3.33 25.70
CA ILE A 66 -5.20 -2.09 26.29
C ILE A 66 -5.79 -2.32 27.68
#